data_AF-A0A6L4Z622-F1
#
_entry.id   AF-A0A6L4Z622-F1
#
_cell.length_a   1.000
_cell.length_b   1.000
_cell.length_c   1.000
_cell.angle_alpha   90.00
_cell.angle_beta   90.00
_cell.angle_gamma   90.00
#
_symmetry.space_group_name_H-M   'P 1'
#
loop_
_entity.id
_entity.type
_entity.pdbx_description
1 polymer ?
#
loop_
_entity_poly.entity_id
_entity_poly.type
_entity_poly.pdbx_seq_one_letter_code
_entity_poly.pdbx_strand_id
1 'polypeptide(L)'
;RDDDGHTFYRGQRMAVCDKTYQIMTSTNSPYNNDIIAVEPKELIPLEQAPPFSCKGSSLRHPKETKGIEYKETRLAEGTDCDCGPEGC
;
A
#
# COMPACT_ATOMS: atom_id res chain seq x y z
N ARG A 1 -11.90 0.26 -11.93
CA ARG A 1 -12.20 1.66 -11.61
C ARG A 1 -13.39 1.64 -10.65
N ASP A 2 -13.33 2.36 -9.54
CA ASP A 2 -14.43 2.39 -8.57
C ASP A 2 -15.51 3.43 -8.96
N ASP A 3 -16.55 3.54 -8.14
CA ASP A 3 -17.70 4.45 -8.34
C ASP A 3 -17.31 5.93 -8.26
N ASP A 4 -16.24 6.25 -7.51
CA ASP A 4 -15.70 7.60 -7.36
C ASP A 4 -14.66 7.93 -8.48
N GLY A 5 -14.43 7.00 -9.43
CA GLY A 5 -13.56 7.17 -10.57
C GLY A 5 -12.09 6.83 -10.33
N HIS A 6 -11.73 6.33 -9.15
CA HIS A 6 -10.37 5.92 -8.82
C HIS A 6 -9.97 4.65 -9.59
N THR A 7 -8.73 4.62 -10.06
CA THR A 7 -8.12 3.44 -10.67
C THR A 7 -6.98 2.95 -9.79
N PHE A 8 -7.09 1.69 -9.37
CA PHE A 8 -6.09 1.01 -8.57
C PHE A 8 -5.20 0.14 -9.46
N TYR A 9 -3.91 0.48 -9.53
CA TYR A 9 -2.94 -0.26 -10.35
C TYR A 9 -2.26 -1.36 -9.53
N ARG A 10 -2.18 -2.56 -10.10
CA ARG A 10 -1.49 -3.70 -9.46
C ARG A 10 -0.03 -3.36 -9.15
N GLY A 11 0.42 -3.74 -7.96
CA GLY A 11 1.78 -3.53 -7.50
C GLY A 11 2.13 -2.08 -7.13
N GLN A 12 1.18 -1.14 -7.23
CA GLN A 12 1.43 0.27 -6.93
C GLN A 12 0.80 0.71 -5.62
N ARG A 13 1.57 1.43 -4.79
CA ARG A 13 1.07 2.03 -3.55
C ARG A 13 0.34 3.33 -3.89
N MET A 14 -0.89 3.47 -3.41
CA MET A 14 -1.73 4.65 -3.66
C MET A 14 -2.30 5.15 -2.34
N ALA A 15 -2.28 6.46 -2.13
CA ALA A 15 -3.00 7.05 -1.01
C ALA A 15 -4.45 7.32 -1.39
N VAL A 16 -5.35 7.06 -0.44
CA VAL A 16 -6.79 7.29 -0.54
C VAL A 16 -7.30 7.95 0.73
N CYS A 17 -8.52 8.47 0.68
CA CYS A 17 -9.21 8.97 1.87
C CYS A 17 -9.62 7.81 2.80
N ASP A 18 -9.92 8.13 4.06
CA ASP A 18 -10.35 7.15 5.07
C ASP A 18 -11.56 6.32 4.61
N LYS A 19 -12.59 6.95 4.03
CA LYS A 19 -13.76 6.28 3.45
C LYS A 19 -13.34 5.16 2.48
N THR A 20 -12.52 5.48 1.49
CA THR A 20 -12.09 4.51 0.48
C THR A 20 -11.18 3.44 1.08
N TYR A 21 -10.31 3.80 2.03
CA TYR A 21 -9.51 2.83 2.76
C TYR A 21 -10.41 1.78 3.42
N GLN A 22 -11.37 2.20 4.25
CA GLN A 22 -12.29 1.30 4.94
C GLN A 22 -13.12 0.45 3.97
N ILE A 23 -13.63 1.04 2.87
CA ILE A 23 -14.39 0.29 1.86
C ILE A 23 -13.55 -0.80 1.21
N MET A 24 -12.27 -0.56 0.95
CA MET A 24 -11.40 -1.51 0.24
C MET A 24 -10.82 -2.58 1.17
N THR A 25 -10.59 -2.25 2.44
CA THR A 25 -9.88 -3.14 3.38
C THR A 25 -10.80 -3.85 4.38
N SER A 26 -12.06 -3.40 4.53
CA SER A 26 -13.01 -4.05 5.42
C SER A 26 -13.19 -5.53 5.06
N THR A 27 -13.37 -6.39 6.07
CA THR A 27 -13.56 -7.84 5.91
C THR A 27 -14.73 -8.19 4.99
N ASN A 28 -15.75 -7.33 4.91
CA ASN A 28 -16.92 -7.52 4.05
C ASN A 28 -16.74 -6.92 2.65
N SER A 29 -15.58 -6.32 2.36
CA SER A 29 -15.31 -5.77 1.04
C SER A 29 -15.10 -6.90 0.03
N PRO A 30 -15.68 -6.81 -1.18
CA PRO A 30 -15.38 -7.75 -2.25
C PRO A 30 -13.92 -7.67 -2.71
N TYR A 31 -13.17 -6.64 -2.31
CA TYR A 31 -11.77 -6.39 -2.71
C TYR A 31 -10.75 -6.71 -1.63
N ASN A 32 -11.16 -7.18 -0.44
CA ASN A 32 -10.25 -7.34 0.71
C ASN A 32 -9.09 -8.32 0.44
N ASN A 33 -9.30 -9.30 -0.46
CA ASN A 33 -8.29 -10.28 -0.86
C ASN A 33 -7.36 -9.76 -1.97
N ASP A 34 -7.76 -8.70 -2.68
CA ASP A 34 -7.01 -8.12 -3.80
C ASP A 34 -6.19 -6.89 -3.40
N ILE A 35 -6.39 -6.38 -2.19
CA ILE A 35 -5.78 -5.15 -1.67
C ILE A 35 -4.97 -5.47 -0.42
N ILE A 36 -3.75 -4.92 -0.35
CA ILE A 36 -2.94 -4.94 0.87
C ILE A 36 -3.11 -3.60 1.56
N ALA A 37 -3.73 -3.62 2.75
CA ALA A 37 -3.88 -2.46 3.59
C ALA A 37 -2.52 -1.97 4.10
N VAL A 38 -2.27 -0.66 4.00
CA VAL A 38 -1.11 -0.01 4.59
C VAL A 38 -1.62 1.14 5.46
N GLU A 39 -1.56 0.94 6.78
CA GLU A 39 -1.96 1.93 7.75
C GLU A 39 -1.04 3.16 7.73
N PRO A 40 -1.56 4.35 8.06
CA PRO A 40 -0.71 5.51 8.24
C PRO A 40 0.27 5.25 9.39
N LYS A 41 1.47 5.81 9.28
CA LYS A 41 2.49 5.71 10.34
C LYS A 41 1.98 6.28 11.67
N GLU A 42 1.21 7.36 11.59
CA GLU A 42 0.57 8.01 12.72
C GLU A 42 -0.93 8.11 12.45
N LEU A 43 -1.74 7.54 13.34
CA LEU A 43 -3.19 7.62 13.26
C LEU A 43 -3.65 9.03 13.65
N ILE A 44 -4.41 9.66 12.76
CA ILE A 44 -5.04 10.96 12.99
C ILE A 44 -6.53 10.71 13.24
N PRO A 45 -7.10 11.12 14.39
CA PRO A 45 -8.53 11.02 14.63
C PRO A 45 -9.34 11.75 13.56
N LEU A 46 -10.51 11.23 13.21
CA LEU A 46 -11.32 11.77 12.12
C LEU A 46 -11.73 13.23 12.37
N GLU A 47 -11.94 13.63 13.63
CA GLU A 47 -12.29 15.03 13.95
C GLU A 47 -11.15 16.02 13.69
N GLN A 48 -9.92 15.53 13.60
CA GLN A 48 -8.70 16.32 13.39
C GLN A 48 -8.13 16.14 11.97
N ALA A 49 -8.68 15.20 11.19
CA ALA A 49 -8.19 14.88 9.86
C ALA A 49 -8.61 15.96 8.85
N PRO A 50 -7.66 16.56 8.10
CA PRO A 50 -8.01 17.48 7.04
C PRO A 50 -8.68 16.75 5.85
N PRO A 51 -9.48 17.44 5.03
CA PRO A 51 -10.04 16.87 3.81
C PRO A 51 -8.96 16.27 2.91
N PHE A 52 -9.14 15.03 2.50
CA PHE A 52 -8.23 14.38 1.57
C PHE A 52 -8.50 14.86 0.14
N SER A 53 -7.43 15.22 -0.58
CA SER A 53 -7.56 15.58 -2.00
C SER A 53 -7.72 14.32 -2.86
N CYS A 54 -8.96 13.87 -3.09
CA CYS A 54 -9.28 12.70 -3.91
C CYS A 54 -8.95 12.85 -5.42
N LYS A 55 -8.33 13.96 -5.83
CA LYS A 55 -7.94 14.19 -7.22
C LYS A 55 -6.74 13.32 -7.59
N GLY A 56 -7.04 12.17 -8.21
CA GLY A 56 -6.05 11.20 -8.67
C GLY A 56 -5.51 10.36 -7.52
N SER A 57 -5.50 9.04 -7.70
CA SER A 57 -4.80 8.13 -6.81
C SER A 57 -3.32 8.50 -6.82
N SER A 58 -2.87 9.23 -5.80
CA SER A 58 -1.48 9.69 -5.72
C SER A 58 -0.60 8.47 -5.51
N LEU A 59 0.20 8.13 -6.52
CA LEU A 59 1.21 7.09 -6.44
C LEU A 59 2.22 7.50 -5.37
N ARG A 60 2.34 6.67 -4.34
CA ARG A 60 3.21 6.93 -3.19
C ARG A 60 4.53 6.20 -3.38
N HIS A 61 5.64 6.91 -3.15
CA HIS A 61 6.92 6.24 -3.12
C HIS A 61 6.99 5.35 -1.86
N PRO A 62 7.50 4.11 -1.91
CA PRO A 62 7.58 3.23 -0.73
C PRO A 62 8.23 3.88 0.50
N LYS A 63 9.18 4.80 0.28
CA LYS A 63 9.84 5.60 1.31
C LYS A 63 8.90 6.46 2.15
N GLU A 64 7.78 6.91 1.62
CA GLU A 64 6.82 7.70 2.41
C GLU A 64 6.23 6.87 3.56
N THR A 65 6.02 5.57 3.31
CA THR A 65 5.50 4.63 4.32
C THR A 65 6.60 3.97 5.16
N LYS A 66 7.79 3.74 4.59
CA LYS A 66 8.91 3.07 5.30
C LYS A 66 9.84 4.04 6.05
N GLY A 67 9.80 5.32 5.71
CA GLY A 67 10.76 6.34 6.14
C GLY A 67 11.68 6.78 5.00
N ILE A 68 11.89 8.10 4.86
CA ILE A 68 12.71 8.70 3.80
C ILE A 68 14.15 8.16 3.83
N GLU A 69 14.67 7.98 5.05
CA GLU A 69 16.03 7.48 5.33
C GLU A 69 16.10 5.96 5.44
N TYR A 70 14.99 5.24 5.26
CA TYR A 70 14.98 3.79 5.37
C TYR A 70 15.77 3.13 4.23
N LYS A 71 16.92 2.57 4.58
CA LYS A 71 17.80 1.79 3.70
C LYS A 71 18.12 0.47 4.39
N GLU A 72 17.27 -0.52 4.17
CA GLU A 72 17.51 -1.88 4.64
C GLU A 72 17.48 -2.82 3.44
N THR A 73 18.55 -3.57 3.25
CA THR A 73 18.63 -4.68 2.29
C THR A 73 18.79 -5.94 3.10
N ARG A 74 17.69 -6.68 3.30
CA ARG A 74 17.74 -8.02 3.89
C ARG A 74 18.00 -9.02 2.78
N LEU A 75 19.19 -9.63 2.81
CA LEU A 75 19.44 -10.87 2.10
C LEU A 75 18.68 -11.99 2.83
N ALA A 76 18.15 -12.96 2.11
CA ALA A 76 17.49 -14.11 2.74
C ALA A 76 18.52 -14.85 3.61
N GLU A 77 18.26 -14.93 4.92
CA GLU A 77 19.02 -15.79 5.82
C GLU A 77 18.49 -17.22 5.66
N GLY A 78 18.91 -17.87 4.57
CA GLY A 78 18.54 -19.23 4.25
C GLY A 78 19.26 -19.72 3.00
N THR A 79 19.84 -20.91 3.09
CA THR A 79 20.52 -21.63 2.00
C THR A 79 19.51 -22.20 1.01
N ASP A 80 18.62 -21.38 0.43
CA ASP A 80 17.67 -21.89 -0.56
C ASP A 80 17.21 -20.83 -1.57
N CYS A 81 18.18 -20.40 -2.36
CA CYS A 81 18.04 -20.24 -3.80
C CYS A 81 19.39 -20.66 -4.39
N ASP A 82 19.63 -21.97 -4.42
CA ASP A 82 20.80 -22.58 -5.07
C ASP A 82 20.63 -22.51 -6.59
N CYS A 83 20.54 -21.29 -7.13
CA CYS A 83 20.74 -21.05 -8.56
C CYS A 83 22.25 -21.05 -8.80
N GLY A 84 22.85 -22.23 -8.73
CA GLY A 84 24.18 -22.47 -9.27
C GLY A 84 24.22 -22.19 -10.79
N PRO A 85 25.41 -22.17 -11.40
CA PRO A 85 25.59 -21.88 -12.84
C PRO A 85 24.83 -22.84 -13.78
N GLU A 86 24.25 -23.91 -13.24
CA GLU A 86 23.47 -24.92 -13.97
C GLU A 86 21.97 -24.57 -14.09
N GLY A 87 21.49 -23.51 -13.43
CA GLY A 87 20.14 -22.95 -13.64
C GLY A 87 18.95 -23.82 -13.15
N CYS A 88 17.74 -23.22 -13.21
CA CYS A 88 16.43 -23.86 -12.98
C CYS A 88 15.89 -24.54 -14.24
#